data_AF-A0A960WXZ1-F1
#
_entry.id   AF-A0A960WXZ1-F1
#
_cell.length_a   1.000
_cell.length_b   1.000
_cell.length_c   1.000
_cell.angle_alpha   90.00
_cell.angle_beta   90.00
_cell.angle_gamma   90.00
#
_symmetry.space_group_name_H-M   'P 1'
#
loop_
_entity.id
_entity.type
_entity.pdbx_description
1 polymer ?
#
loop_
_entity_poly.entity_id
_entity_poly.type
_entity_poly.pdbx_seq_one_letter_code
_entity_poly.pdbx_strand_id
1 'polypeptide(L)'
;MTSFRIFRIVLMILGIFAAGIATGRYAAPPPVVVSSKMEFSASDGRIITPRFIVACFDRKLQLAPAQKKGLIREAATFIEEVATTPPGTQQRFDVFLRYYPKVRALLRADQYSAFDALVETHKQRMAEILKEGAESKQ
;
A
#
# COMPACT_ATOMS: atom_id res chain seq x y z
N MET A 1 -44.22 10.34 -17.22
CA MET A 1 -43.31 11.44 -17.64
C MET A 1 -42.13 11.67 -16.68
N THR A 2 -41.67 10.63 -15.95
CA THR A 2 -40.60 10.75 -14.93
C THR A 2 -39.26 10.15 -15.38
N SER A 3 -39.31 9.19 -16.32
CA SER A 3 -38.12 8.48 -16.81
C SER A 3 -37.16 9.35 -17.64
N PHE A 4 -37.69 10.35 -18.35
CA PHE A 4 -36.87 11.25 -19.20
C PHE A 4 -36.01 12.22 -18.38
N ARG A 5 -36.48 12.61 -17.17
CA ARG A 5 -35.70 13.45 -16.23
C ARG A 5 -34.53 12.67 -15.63
N ILE A 6 -34.75 11.40 -15.26
CA ILE A 6 -33.72 10.54 -14.67
C ILE A 6 -32.61 10.28 -15.71
N PHE A 7 -32.98 9.96 -16.95
CA PHE A 7 -32.01 9.74 -18.03
C PHE A 7 -31.09 10.95 -18.26
N ARG A 8 -31.66 12.17 -18.24
CA ARG A 8 -30.90 13.41 -18.41
C ARG A 8 -29.92 13.68 -17.26
N ILE A 9 -30.30 13.37 -16.03
CA ILE A 9 -29.42 13.53 -14.85
C ILE A 9 -28.27 12.53 -14.92
N VAL A 10 -28.55 11.27 -15.27
CA VAL A 10 -27.51 10.24 -15.44
C VAL A 10 -26.54 10.63 -16.56
N LEU A 11 -27.02 11.19 -17.67
CA LEU A 11 -26.16 11.64 -18.77
C LEU A 11 -25.23 12.79 -18.36
N MET A 12 -25.71 13.76 -17.54
CA MET A 12 -24.85 14.84 -17.05
C MET A 12 -23.81 14.34 -16.05
N ILE A 13 -24.17 13.39 -15.17
CA ILE A 13 -23.21 12.77 -14.26
C ILE A 13 -22.15 12.01 -15.06
N LEU A 14 -22.53 11.25 -16.09
CA LEU A 14 -21.59 10.54 -16.95
C LEU A 14 -20.61 11.48 -17.66
N GLY A 15 -21.09 12.66 -18.10
CA GLY A 15 -20.25 13.70 -18.72
C GLY A 15 -19.21 14.28 -17.77
N ILE A 16 -19.58 14.53 -16.50
CA ILE A 16 -18.64 15.00 -15.46
C ILE A 16 -17.58 13.93 -15.15
N PHE A 17 -17.99 12.66 -15.06
CA PHE A 17 -17.07 11.55 -14.84
C PHE A 17 -16.07 11.36 -16.00
N ALA A 18 -16.53 11.45 -17.25
CA ALA A 18 -15.67 11.35 -18.43
C ALA A 18 -14.66 12.51 -18.50
N ALA A 19 -15.09 13.74 -18.17
CA ALA A 19 -14.22 14.91 -18.14
C ALA A 19 -13.11 14.79 -17.07
N GLY A 20 -13.43 14.29 -15.86
CA GLY A 20 -12.45 14.08 -14.80
C GLY A 20 -11.43 12.97 -15.08
N ILE A 21 -11.84 11.91 -15.78
CA ILE A 21 -10.92 10.81 -16.18
C ILE A 21 -9.94 11.27 -17.27
N ALA A 22 -10.39 12.10 -18.20
CA ALA A 22 -9.54 12.62 -19.27
C ALA A 22 -8.45 13.58 -18.75
N THR A 23 -8.77 14.46 -17.78
CA THR A 23 -7.77 15.37 -17.20
C THR A 23 -6.75 14.63 -16.34
N GLY A 24 -7.17 13.56 -15.64
CA GLY A 24 -6.26 12.72 -14.84
C GLY A 24 -5.25 11.92 -15.66
N ARG A 25 -5.60 11.51 -16.90
CA ARG A 25 -4.68 10.76 -17.78
C ARG A 25 -3.62 11.63 -18.46
N TYR A 26 -3.88 12.92 -18.70
CA TYR A 26 -2.95 13.80 -19.41
C TYR A 26 -1.90 14.45 -18.48
N ALA A 27 -2.21 14.63 -17.19
CA ALA A 27 -1.29 15.17 -16.20
C ALA A 27 -0.47 14.10 -15.46
N ALA A 28 -0.76 12.81 -15.69
CA ALA A 28 0.00 11.72 -15.10
C ALA A 28 1.27 11.46 -15.94
N PRO A 29 2.49 11.62 -15.37
CA PRO A 29 3.69 11.18 -16.06
C PRO A 29 3.58 9.67 -16.37
N PRO A 30 4.15 9.20 -17.49
CA PRO A 30 4.01 7.80 -17.90
C PRO A 30 4.51 6.85 -16.81
N PRO A 31 3.88 5.67 -16.65
CA PRO A 31 4.32 4.69 -15.67
C PRO A 31 5.76 4.30 -16.00
N VAL A 32 6.67 4.66 -15.10
CA VAL A 32 8.08 4.25 -15.20
C VAL A 32 8.09 2.73 -15.03
N VAL A 33 8.25 2.02 -16.15
CA VAL A 33 8.54 0.58 -16.16
C VAL A 33 9.96 0.42 -15.63
N VAL A 34 10.10 0.22 -14.32
CA VAL A 34 11.38 -0.15 -13.70
C VAL A 34 11.46 -1.67 -13.73
N SER A 35 11.83 -2.22 -14.88
CA SER A 35 12.22 -3.62 -14.95
C SER A 35 13.54 -3.79 -14.19
N SER A 36 13.53 -4.69 -13.20
CA SER A 36 14.64 -5.41 -12.55
C SER A 36 14.70 -5.23 -11.02
N LYS A 37 14.26 -6.28 -10.31
CA LYS A 37 14.58 -6.70 -8.92
C LYS A 37 13.85 -6.14 -7.68
N MET A 38 12.97 -5.15 -7.72
CA MET A 38 12.32 -4.63 -6.49
C MET A 38 10.78 -4.58 -6.55
N GLU A 39 10.16 -5.68 -6.97
CA GLU A 39 8.70 -5.79 -7.00
C GLU A 39 8.29 -7.21 -6.56
N PHE A 40 7.26 -7.33 -5.73
CA PHE A 40 6.66 -8.64 -5.43
C PHE A 40 5.15 -8.61 -5.66
N SER A 41 4.61 -9.70 -6.19
CA SER A 41 3.17 -9.85 -6.37
C SER A 41 2.52 -10.24 -5.05
N ALA A 42 1.56 -9.44 -4.61
CA ALA A 42 0.65 -9.82 -3.54
C ALA A 42 -0.29 -10.94 -4.01
N SER A 43 -0.90 -11.64 -3.04
CA SER A 43 -1.82 -12.75 -3.27
C SER A 43 -3.05 -12.37 -4.11
N ASP A 44 -3.35 -11.07 -4.22
CA ASP A 44 -4.45 -10.49 -5.00
C ASP A 44 -4.01 -10.01 -6.41
N GLY A 45 -2.78 -10.34 -6.84
CA GLY A 45 -2.22 -9.95 -8.13
C GLY A 45 -1.69 -8.52 -8.19
N ARG A 46 -1.71 -7.76 -7.08
CA ARG A 46 -1.14 -6.41 -7.05
C ARG A 46 0.38 -6.45 -6.98
N ILE A 47 1.02 -5.62 -7.78
CA ILE A 47 2.47 -5.42 -7.73
C ILE A 47 2.79 -4.46 -6.59
N ILE A 48 3.51 -4.93 -5.58
CA ILE A 48 3.97 -4.12 -4.45
C ILE A 48 5.39 -3.63 -4.74
N THR A 49 5.53 -2.30 -4.80
CA THR A 49 6.79 -1.59 -5.04
C THR A 49 7.17 -0.72 -3.83
N PRO A 50 8.45 -0.31 -3.69
CA PRO A 50 8.85 0.56 -2.57
C PRO A 50 8.07 1.88 -2.55
N ARG A 51 7.75 2.39 -3.75
CA ARG A 51 6.94 3.61 -3.92
C ARG A 51 5.49 3.40 -3.47
N PHE A 52 4.92 2.23 -3.72
CA PHE A 52 3.58 1.88 -3.24
C PHE A 52 3.51 1.89 -1.71
N ILE A 53 4.49 1.28 -1.04
CA ILE A 53 4.59 1.28 0.42
C ILE A 53 4.67 2.71 0.96
N VAL A 54 5.53 3.54 0.36
CA VAL A 54 5.68 4.95 0.76
C VAL A 54 4.39 5.72 0.54
N ALA A 55 3.67 5.51 -0.56
CA ALA A 55 2.39 6.15 -0.84
C ALA A 55 1.31 5.74 0.18
N CYS A 56 1.30 4.49 0.62
CA CYS A 56 0.40 4.01 1.67
C CYS A 56 0.65 4.72 3.00
N PHE A 57 1.92 4.81 3.43
CA PHE A 57 2.29 5.53 4.65
C PHE A 57 2.04 7.03 4.52
N ASP A 58 2.34 7.64 3.37
CA ASP A 58 2.11 9.05 3.11
C ASP A 58 0.63 9.43 3.21
N ARG A 59 -0.26 8.61 2.64
CA ARG A 59 -1.72 8.84 2.72
C ARG A 59 -2.24 8.85 4.16
N LYS A 60 -1.56 8.14 5.08
CA LYS A 60 -1.99 7.99 6.48
C LYS A 60 -1.27 8.92 7.44
N LEU A 61 0.00 9.21 7.19
CA LEU A 61 0.90 9.91 8.11
C LEU A 61 1.32 11.30 7.61
N GLN A 62 0.99 11.65 6.35
CA GLN A 62 1.39 12.90 5.71
C GLN A 62 2.90 13.11 5.80
N LEU A 63 3.65 12.26 5.10
CA LEU A 63 5.10 12.23 5.21
C LEU A 63 5.75 13.47 4.58
N ALA A 64 6.74 14.04 5.24
CA ALA A 64 7.57 15.08 4.65
C ALA A 64 8.49 14.49 3.55
N PRO A 65 8.93 15.29 2.56
CA PRO A 65 9.77 14.80 1.47
C PRO A 65 11.05 14.06 1.93
N ALA A 66 11.69 14.54 2.99
CA ALA A 66 12.86 13.89 3.58
C ALA A 66 12.53 12.49 4.15
N GLN A 67 11.37 12.35 4.80
CA GLN A 67 10.88 11.09 5.35
C GLN A 67 10.54 10.10 4.22
N LYS A 68 9.90 10.57 3.14
CA LYS A 68 9.62 9.74 1.95
C LYS A 68 10.90 9.18 1.34
N LYS A 69 11.95 10.00 1.22
CA LYS A 69 13.25 9.56 0.68
C LYS A 69 13.90 8.48 1.54
N GLY A 70 13.89 8.66 2.87
CA GLY A 70 14.38 7.63 3.80
C GLY A 70 13.56 6.35 3.71
N LEU A 71 12.24 6.48 3.66
CA LEU A 71 11.32 5.36 3.64
C LEU A 71 11.40 4.54 2.36
N ILE A 72 11.69 5.16 1.20
CA ILE A 72 11.93 4.44 -0.06
C ILE A 72 13.10 3.44 0.11
N ARG A 73 14.18 3.85 0.76
CA ARG A 73 15.37 3.00 0.97
C ARG A 73 15.04 1.82 1.88
N GLU A 74 14.34 2.08 2.98
CA GLU A 74 13.91 1.03 3.89
C GLU A 74 12.92 0.07 3.20
N ALA A 75 11.95 0.61 2.46
CA ALA A 75 10.93 -0.18 1.75
C ALA A 75 11.54 -1.09 0.67
N ALA A 76 12.61 -0.66 0.01
CA ALA A 76 13.35 -1.50 -0.93
C ALA A 76 13.95 -2.74 -0.24
N THR A 77 14.62 -2.54 0.90
CA THR A 77 15.22 -3.63 1.69
C THR A 77 14.14 -4.60 2.19
N PHE A 78 13.02 -4.06 2.67
CA PHE A 78 11.87 -4.88 3.09
C PHE A 78 11.31 -5.74 1.95
N ILE A 79 11.15 -5.17 0.75
CA ILE A 79 10.63 -5.90 -0.41
C ILE A 79 11.57 -7.05 -0.81
N GLU A 80 12.89 -6.84 -0.79
CA GLU A 80 13.85 -7.89 -1.09
C GLU A 80 13.78 -9.06 -0.08
N GLU A 81 13.70 -8.74 1.22
CA GLU A 81 13.57 -9.76 2.27
C GLU A 81 12.22 -10.50 2.19
N VAL A 82 11.12 -9.78 1.95
CA VAL A 82 9.79 -10.40 1.84
C VAL A 82 9.64 -11.24 0.58
N ALA A 83 10.21 -10.80 -0.55
CA ALA A 83 10.16 -11.52 -1.82
C ALA A 83 10.87 -12.88 -1.74
N THR A 84 11.93 -12.98 -0.94
CA THR A 84 12.70 -14.22 -0.72
C THR A 84 12.13 -15.09 0.40
N THR A 85 11.14 -14.60 1.14
CA THR A 85 10.53 -15.34 2.25
C THR A 85 9.17 -15.92 1.85
N PRO A 86 8.85 -17.20 2.14
CA PRO A 86 7.57 -17.78 1.77
C PRO A 86 6.36 -17.04 2.40
N PRO A 87 5.25 -16.89 1.67
CA PRO A 87 4.04 -16.23 2.18
C PRO A 87 3.42 -17.00 3.34
N GLY A 88 2.75 -16.29 4.26
CA GLY A 88 2.02 -16.90 5.37
C GLY A 88 2.89 -17.64 6.38
N THR A 89 4.20 -17.36 6.43
CA THR A 89 5.13 -17.97 7.39
C THR A 89 5.51 -17.01 8.50
N GLN A 90 5.91 -17.57 9.65
CA GLN A 90 6.46 -16.82 10.77
C GLN A 90 7.67 -15.97 10.34
N GLN A 91 8.52 -16.49 9.45
CA GLN A 91 9.68 -15.76 8.92
C GLN A 91 9.28 -14.45 8.24
N ARG A 92 8.18 -14.45 7.46
CA ARG A 92 7.70 -13.24 6.79
C ARG A 92 7.19 -12.21 7.80
N PHE A 93 6.60 -12.68 8.91
CA PHE A 93 6.20 -11.82 10.01
C PHE A 93 7.41 -11.25 10.76
N ASP A 94 8.46 -12.04 10.97
CA ASP A 94 9.70 -11.57 11.60
C ASP A 94 10.39 -10.48 10.76
N VAL A 95 10.39 -10.61 9.43
CA VAL A 95 10.87 -9.56 8.51
C VAL A 95 10.09 -8.25 8.73
N PHE A 96 8.76 -8.33 8.85
CA PHE A 96 7.92 -7.17 9.15
C PHE A 96 8.25 -6.54 10.52
N LEU A 97 8.46 -7.35 11.56
CA LEU A 97 8.80 -6.87 12.89
C LEU A 97 10.16 -6.15 12.93
N ARG A 98 11.15 -6.61 12.15
CA ARG A 98 12.45 -5.94 12.02
C ARG A 98 12.36 -4.63 11.23
N TYR A 99 11.39 -4.52 10.33
CA TYR A 99 11.18 -3.32 9.51
C TYR A 99 10.53 -2.18 10.29
N TYR A 100 9.57 -2.50 11.17
CA TYR A 100 8.83 -1.53 11.98
C TYR A 100 9.69 -0.45 12.69
N PRO A 101 10.72 -0.79 13.49
CA PRO A 101 11.50 0.22 14.21
C PRO A 101 12.27 1.14 13.27
N LYS A 102 12.68 0.66 12.09
CA LYS A 102 13.40 1.47 11.08
C LYS A 102 12.50 2.53 10.48
N VAL A 103 11.24 2.17 10.18
CA VAL A 103 10.23 3.14 9.71
C VAL A 103 9.91 4.13 10.81
N ARG A 104 9.71 3.67 12.05
CA ARG A 104 9.42 4.54 13.20
C ARG A 104 10.49 5.62 13.40
N ALA A 105 11.77 5.25 13.26
CA ALA A 105 12.89 6.19 13.39
C ALA A 105 12.90 7.31 12.34
N LEU A 106 12.21 7.13 11.21
CA LEU A 106 12.06 8.16 10.17
C LEU A 106 10.84 9.06 10.40
N LEU A 107 9.97 8.72 11.35
CA LEU A 107 8.76 9.47 11.65
C LEU A 107 9.01 10.56 12.68
N ARG A 108 8.13 11.55 12.70
CA ARG A 108 8.09 12.56 13.76
C ARG A 108 7.26 12.04 14.94
N ALA A 109 7.48 12.60 16.12
CA ALA A 109 6.80 12.20 17.33
C ALA A 109 5.25 12.30 17.24
N ASP A 110 4.74 13.30 16.51
CA ASP A 110 3.31 13.48 16.25
C ASP A 110 2.69 12.36 15.39
N GLN A 111 3.51 11.63 14.64
CA GLN A 111 3.08 10.55 13.74
C GLN A 111 3.15 9.16 14.39
N TYR A 112 3.76 9.03 15.57
CA TYR A 112 4.01 7.73 16.21
C TYR A 112 2.71 7.00 16.57
N SER A 113 1.72 7.69 17.14
CA SER A 113 0.46 7.06 17.55
C SER A 113 -0.30 6.47 16.35
N ALA A 114 -0.38 7.23 15.26
CA ALA A 114 -1.03 6.78 14.02
C ALA A 114 -0.28 5.62 13.37
N PHE A 115 1.06 5.64 13.40
CA PHE A 115 1.89 4.56 12.87
C PHE A 115 1.78 3.29 13.71
N ASP A 116 1.83 3.42 15.04
CA ASP A 116 1.75 2.30 15.98
C ASP A 116 0.37 1.61 15.84
N ALA A 117 -0.72 2.37 15.67
CA ALA A 117 -2.04 1.81 15.40
C ALA A 117 -2.13 1.02 14.07
N LEU A 118 -1.50 1.51 13.00
CA LEU A 118 -1.42 0.78 11.73
C LEU A 118 -0.68 -0.55 11.89
N VAL A 119 0.40 -0.54 12.68
CA VAL A 119 1.24 -1.70 12.91
C VAL A 119 0.51 -2.75 13.75
N GLU A 120 -0.18 -2.35 14.81
CA GLU A 120 -0.99 -3.27 15.61
C GLU A 120 -2.10 -3.93 14.79
N THR A 121 -2.79 -3.16 13.93
CA THR A 121 -3.79 -3.71 13.00
C THR A 121 -3.16 -4.77 12.07
N HIS A 122 -1.94 -4.52 11.60
CA HIS A 122 -1.25 -5.46 10.72
C HIS A 122 -0.77 -6.72 11.45
N LYS A 123 -0.28 -6.57 12.69
CA LYS A 123 0.10 -7.70 13.55
C LYS A 123 -1.09 -8.62 13.83
N GLN A 124 -2.25 -8.06 14.16
CA GLN A 124 -3.47 -8.84 14.39
C GLN A 124 -3.84 -9.66 13.16
N ARG A 125 -3.86 -9.05 11.97
CA ARG A 125 -4.15 -9.76 10.71
C ARG A 125 -3.11 -10.86 10.40
N MET A 126 -1.84 -10.62 10.69
CA MET A 126 -0.80 -11.65 10.49
C MET A 126 -0.96 -12.81 11.47
N ALA A 127 -1.31 -12.53 12.73
CA ALA A 127 -1.59 -13.57 13.71
C ALA A 127 -2.80 -14.44 13.30
N GLU A 128 -3.85 -13.84 12.75
CA GLU A 128 -5.00 -14.56 12.19
C GLU A 128 -4.58 -15.49 11.03
N ILE A 129 -3.82 -14.99 10.06
CA ILE A 129 -3.35 -15.78 8.92
C ILE A 129 -2.45 -16.95 9.36
N LEU A 130 -1.58 -16.73 10.35
CA LEU A 130 -0.73 -17.79 10.90
C LEU A 130 -1.56 -18.85 11.62
N LYS A 131 -2.61 -18.45 12.34
CA LYS A 131 -3.53 -19.36 13.01
C LYS A 131 -4.34 -20.18 12.01
N GLU A 132 -4.95 -19.54 11.01
CA GLU A 132 -5.71 -20.22 9.94
C GLU A 132 -4.83 -21.19 9.13
N GLY A 133 -3.59 -20.79 8.82
CA GLY A 133 -2.62 -21.64 8.12
C GLY A 133 -2.14 -22.83 8.96
N ALA A 134 -2.18 -22.74 10.30
CA ALA A 134 -1.89 -23.85 11.19
C ALA A 134 -3.07 -24.83 11.30
N GLU A 135 -4.31 -24.32 11.36
CA GLU A 135 -5.52 -25.12 11.44
C GLU A 135 -5.85 -25.84 10.12
N SER A 136 -5.53 -25.27 8.96
CA SER A 136 -5.77 -25.91 7.65
C SER A 136 -4.83 -27.09 7.33
N LYS A 137 -3.83 -27.36 8.18
CA LYS A 137 -2.89 -28.50 8.04
C LYS A 137 -3.20 -29.68 8.96
N GLN A 138 -4.29 -29.63 9.74
CA GLN A 138 -4.86 -30.77 10.48
C GLN A 138 -5.96 -31.45 9.68
#